data_AF-A0A9X1LDA8-F1
#
_entry.id   AF-A0A9X1LDA8-F1
#
_cell.length_a   1.000
_cell.length_b   1.000
_cell.length_c   1.000
_cell.angle_alpha   90.00
_cell.angle_beta   90.00
_cell.angle_gamma   90.00
#
_symmetry.space_group_name_H-M   'P 1'
#
loop_
_entity.id
_entity.type
_entity.pdbx_description
1 polymer ?
#
loop_
_entity_poly.entity_id
_entity_poly.type
_entity_poly.pdbx_seq_one_letter_code
_entity_poly.pdbx_strand_id
1 'polypeptide(L)'
;MSPWADLLEYQRDLWERSILFWDTLHQRADDMLEHERLGLPPLLDFRTETVVDARTFPRPANYALLRILGPADGTSVVAPDPAKPPVVVVDPRAGHGPGIGGFKQESEVGMALGEGHPVYFVVFFPEPCRGQTLADVHHALRRFIETVAERHP
;
A
#
# COMPACT_ATOMS: atom_id res chain seq x y z
N MET A 1 2.73 -44.01 30.37
CA MET A 1 1.47 -43.46 29.81
C MET A 1 0.75 -44.54 29.03
N SER A 2 -0.58 -44.50 28.98
CA SER A 2 -1.37 -45.45 28.19
C SER A 2 -1.35 -44.99 26.74
N PRO A 3 -0.94 -45.83 25.77
CA PRO A 3 -0.93 -45.48 24.34
C PRO A 3 -2.29 -44.97 23.82
N TRP A 4 -3.38 -45.43 24.43
CA TRP A 4 -4.74 -44.97 24.11
C TRP A 4 -5.02 -43.56 24.62
N ALA A 5 -4.47 -43.17 25.78
CA ALA A 5 -4.60 -41.81 26.29
C ALA A 5 -3.83 -40.83 25.40
N ASP A 6 -2.60 -41.20 25.03
CA ASP A 6 -1.73 -40.38 24.16
C ASP A 6 -2.38 -40.18 22.76
N LEU A 7 -3.00 -41.22 22.21
CA LEU A 7 -3.75 -41.12 20.95
C LEU A 7 -4.95 -40.18 21.05
N LEU A 8 -5.71 -40.23 22.14
CA LEU A 8 -6.87 -39.35 22.36
C LEU A 8 -6.44 -37.90 22.56
N GLU A 9 -5.37 -37.65 23.31
CA GLU A 9 -4.80 -36.31 23.48
C GLU A 9 -4.33 -35.73 22.15
N TYR A 10 -3.63 -36.52 21.33
CA TYR A 10 -3.20 -36.10 20.00
C TYR A 10 -4.40 -35.80 19.09
N GLN A 11 -5.42 -36.66 19.07
CA GLN A 11 -6.61 -36.43 18.26
C GLN A 11 -7.34 -35.14 18.67
N ARG A 12 -7.45 -34.88 19.98
CA ARG A 12 -8.03 -33.63 20.47
C ARG A 12 -7.24 -32.42 19.99
N ASP A 13 -5.91 -32.42 20.17
CA ASP A 13 -5.05 -31.31 19.71
C ASP A 13 -5.15 -31.10 18.19
N LEU A 14 -5.19 -32.18 17.40
CA LEU A 14 -5.37 -32.12 15.95
C LEU A 14 -6.70 -31.43 15.57
N TRP A 15 -7.81 -31.80 16.22
CA TRP A 15 -9.12 -31.18 15.96
C TRP A 15 -9.16 -29.73 16.39
N GLU A 16 -8.64 -29.40 17.57
CA GLU A 16 -8.55 -28.02 18.08
C GLU A 16 -7.76 -27.13 17.10
N ARG A 17 -6.58 -27.57 16.67
CA ARG A 17 -5.76 -26.86 15.68
C ARG A 17 -6.41 -26.77 14.31
N SER A 18 -7.11 -27.83 13.89
CA SER A 18 -7.82 -27.83 12.61
C SER A 18 -8.94 -26.79 12.62
N ILE A 19 -9.71 -26.70 13.71
CA ILE A 19 -10.76 -25.68 13.87
C ILE A 19 -10.16 -24.28 13.81
N LEU A 20 -9.10 -24.01 14.59
CA LEU A 20 -8.42 -22.70 14.58
C LEU A 20 -7.84 -22.35 13.21
N PHE A 21 -7.29 -23.35 12.50
CA PHE A 21 -6.80 -23.17 11.14
C PHE A 21 -7.91 -22.76 10.17
N TRP A 22 -9.04 -23.46 10.20
CA TRP A 22 -10.20 -23.12 9.35
C TRP A 22 -10.79 -21.76 9.70
N ASP A 23 -10.88 -21.42 10.99
CA ASP A 23 -11.33 -20.10 11.46
C ASP A 23 -10.41 -18.97 10.97
N THR A 24 -9.09 -19.17 11.02
CA THR A 24 -8.12 -18.20 10.49
C THR A 24 -8.29 -17.98 8.98
N LEU A 25 -8.52 -19.06 8.20
CA LEU A 25 -8.78 -18.95 6.77
C LEU A 25 -10.10 -18.25 6.47
N HIS A 26 -11.13 -18.51 7.27
CA HIS A 26 -12.43 -17.84 7.17
C HIS A 26 -12.30 -16.34 7.43
N GLN A 27 -11.65 -15.93 8.52
CA GLN A 27 -11.41 -14.52 8.85
C GLN A 27 -10.64 -13.80 7.74
N ARG A 28 -9.57 -14.43 7.21
CA ARG A 28 -8.84 -13.87 6.06
C ARG A 28 -9.74 -13.66 4.84
N ALA A 29 -10.65 -14.59 4.56
CA ALA A 29 -11.57 -14.47 3.43
C ALA A 29 -12.56 -13.32 3.64
N ASP A 30 -13.10 -13.17 4.85
CA ASP A 30 -13.96 -12.04 5.21
C ASP A 30 -13.24 -10.70 5.07
N ASP A 31 -12.00 -10.60 5.57
CA ASP A 31 -11.16 -9.39 5.44
C ASP A 31 -10.91 -9.04 3.96
N MET A 32 -10.64 -10.04 3.13
CA MET A 32 -10.43 -9.86 1.69
C MET A 32 -11.70 -9.37 0.99
N LEU A 33 -12.85 -10.00 1.28
CA LEU A 33 -14.14 -9.59 0.70
C LEU A 33 -14.52 -8.18 1.13
N GLU A 34 -14.27 -7.80 2.37
CA GLU A 34 -14.52 -6.44 2.84
C GLU A 34 -13.58 -5.43 2.17
N HIS A 35 -12.29 -5.76 2.04
CA HIS A 35 -11.34 -4.92 1.32
C HIS A 35 -11.70 -4.72 -0.16
N GLU A 36 -12.19 -5.77 -0.83
CA GLU A 36 -12.74 -5.70 -2.19
C GLU A 36 -14.00 -4.82 -2.26
N ARG A 37 -14.92 -4.96 -1.31
CA ARG A 37 -16.14 -4.13 -1.22
C ARG A 37 -15.84 -2.65 -1.04
N LEU A 38 -14.77 -2.32 -0.32
CA LEU A 38 -14.27 -0.95 -0.17
C LEU A 38 -13.58 -0.41 -1.43
N GLY A 39 -13.55 -1.20 -2.52
CA GLY A 39 -12.99 -0.80 -3.79
C GLY A 39 -11.47 -0.89 -3.85
N LEU A 40 -10.87 -1.77 -3.02
CA LEU A 40 -9.42 -1.95 -2.91
C LEU A 40 -8.73 -0.61 -2.59
N PRO A 41 -8.92 -0.06 -1.38
CA PRO A 41 -8.18 1.13 -0.97
C PRO A 41 -6.68 0.83 -0.82
N PRO A 42 -5.76 1.74 -1.19
CA PRO A 42 -4.34 1.53 -1.00
C PRO A 42 -4.01 1.20 0.45
N LEU A 43 -3.22 0.15 0.69
CA LEU A 43 -2.84 -0.30 2.04
C LEU A 43 -1.70 0.55 2.65
N LEU A 44 -1.79 1.88 2.54
CA LEU A 44 -0.84 2.83 3.10
C LEU A 44 -1.25 3.18 4.54
N ASP A 45 -0.29 3.14 5.47
CA ASP A 45 -0.50 3.58 6.86
C ASP A 45 -0.40 5.10 7.03
N PHE A 46 -0.74 5.83 5.97
CA PHE A 46 -0.62 7.27 5.88
C PHE A 46 -1.87 7.87 5.25
N ARG A 47 -2.26 9.06 5.73
CA ARG A 47 -3.28 9.87 5.07
C ARG A 47 -2.70 10.39 3.77
N THR A 48 -3.46 10.24 2.69
CA THR A 48 -3.00 10.62 1.35
C THR A 48 -4.04 11.45 0.62
N GLU A 49 -3.57 12.29 -0.30
CA GLU A 49 -4.39 12.93 -1.31
C GLU A 49 -3.92 12.48 -2.70
N THR A 50 -4.86 12.21 -3.61
CA THR A 50 -4.50 11.91 -5.01
C THR A 50 -4.16 13.19 -5.73
N VAL A 51 -2.93 13.28 -6.22
CA VAL A 51 -2.41 14.45 -6.94
C VAL A 51 -2.67 14.31 -8.43
N VAL A 52 -2.42 13.12 -8.98
CA VAL A 52 -2.66 12.78 -10.39
C VAL A 52 -3.07 11.32 -10.52
N ASP A 53 -4.10 11.05 -11.32
CA ASP A 53 -4.52 9.69 -11.70
C ASP A 53 -4.24 9.45 -13.19
N ALA A 54 -3.27 8.58 -13.51
CA ALA A 54 -2.87 8.32 -14.88
C ALA A 54 -3.91 7.53 -15.69
N ARG A 55 -4.96 6.98 -15.05
CA ARG A 55 -6.09 6.37 -15.77
C ARG A 55 -6.89 7.41 -16.56
N THR A 56 -6.76 8.68 -16.21
CA THR A 56 -7.42 9.82 -16.87
C THR A 56 -6.59 10.42 -18.02
N PHE A 57 -5.37 9.91 -18.26
CA PHE A 57 -4.49 10.42 -19.31
C PHE A 57 -4.96 10.02 -20.71
N PRO A 58 -4.53 10.76 -21.76
CA PRO A 58 -4.76 10.36 -23.14
C PRO A 58 -4.23 8.96 -23.48
N ARG A 59 -3.13 8.57 -22.82
CA ARG A 59 -2.57 7.21 -22.81
C ARG A 59 -2.68 6.68 -21.38
N PRO A 60 -3.75 5.95 -21.05
CA PRO A 60 -4.06 5.63 -19.67
C PRO A 60 -3.11 4.56 -19.12
N ALA A 61 -2.70 4.75 -17.88
CA ALA A 61 -1.91 3.78 -17.13
C ALA A 61 -2.56 3.55 -15.76
N ASN A 62 -2.49 2.32 -15.24
CA ASN A 62 -3.02 1.95 -13.93
C ASN A 62 -2.20 2.50 -12.75
N TYR A 63 -1.67 3.72 -12.85
CA TYR A 63 -0.83 4.34 -11.83
C TYR A 63 -1.44 5.65 -11.34
N ALA A 64 -1.17 6.01 -10.08
CA ALA A 64 -1.52 7.32 -9.54
C ALA A 64 -0.37 7.86 -8.67
N LEU A 65 -0.26 9.18 -8.64
CA LEU A 65 0.63 9.91 -7.74
C LEU A 65 -0.18 10.39 -6.54
N LEU A 66 0.23 9.95 -5.35
CA LEU A 66 -0.32 10.40 -4.08
C LEU A 66 0.65 11.38 -3.41
N ARG A 67 0.12 12.36 -2.68
CA ARG A 67 0.87 13.15 -1.71
C ARG A 67 0.53 12.66 -0.32
N ILE A 68 1.57 12.46 0.48
CA ILE A 68 1.42 12.01 1.86
C ILE A 68 1.20 13.22 2.77
N LEU A 69 0.13 13.18 3.57
CA LEU A 69 -0.27 14.25 4.48
C LEU A 69 0.22 14.02 5.91
N GLY A 70 0.53 12.77 6.26
CA GLY A 70 1.00 12.36 7.57
C GLY A 70 0.49 10.97 7.96
N PRO A 71 0.79 10.49 9.16
CA PRO A 71 0.35 9.19 9.65
C PRO A 71 -1.17 9.00 9.62
N ALA A 72 -1.64 7.77 9.40
CA ALA A 72 -3.06 7.42 9.39
C ALA A 72 -3.72 7.54 10.77
N ASP A 73 -2.98 7.21 11.83
CA ASP A 73 -3.41 7.29 13.22
C ASP A 73 -3.54 8.72 13.78
N GLY A 74 -3.15 9.73 12.99
CA GLY A 74 -3.18 11.14 13.38
C GLY A 74 -2.02 11.58 14.26
N THR A 75 -1.00 10.74 14.46
CA THR A 75 0.22 11.10 15.18
C THR A 75 0.88 12.31 14.51
N SER A 76 1.21 13.33 15.31
CA SER A 76 1.82 14.55 14.80
C SER A 76 3.25 14.26 14.36
N VAL A 77 3.52 14.46 13.07
CA VAL A 77 4.88 14.51 12.52
C VAL A 77 5.30 15.96 12.32
N VAL A 78 6.58 16.18 12.05
CA VAL A 78 7.08 17.50 11.62
C VAL A 78 6.30 17.91 10.38
N ALA A 79 5.74 19.12 10.39
CA ALA A 79 5.03 19.64 9.24
C ALA A 79 6.00 19.71 8.03
N PRO A 80 5.63 19.17 6.86
CA PRO A 80 6.49 19.22 5.69
C PRO A 80 6.85 20.65 5.32
N ASP A 81 8.14 20.93 5.18
CA ASP A 81 8.67 22.21 4.72
C ASP A 81 8.64 22.24 3.18
N PRO A 82 7.85 23.11 2.54
CA PRO A 82 7.79 23.19 1.07
C PRO A 82 9.13 23.57 0.42
N ALA A 83 10.06 24.17 1.16
CA ALA A 83 11.38 24.52 0.65
C ALA A 83 12.37 23.34 0.65
N LYS A 84 12.04 22.22 1.31
CA LYS A 84 12.89 21.03 1.29
C LYS A 84 12.71 20.24 -0.01
N PRO A 85 13.77 19.54 -0.48
CA PRO A 85 13.67 18.70 -1.66
C PRO A 85 12.54 17.66 -1.51
N PRO A 86 11.60 17.56 -2.45
CA PRO A 86 10.53 16.57 -2.36
C PRO A 86 11.09 15.16 -2.55
N VAL A 87 10.54 14.21 -1.80
CA VAL A 87 10.87 12.77 -1.90
C VAL A 87 9.73 12.06 -2.62
N VAL A 88 10.03 11.36 -3.71
CA VAL A 88 9.08 10.52 -4.44
C VAL A 88 9.46 9.06 -4.21
N VAL A 89 8.59 8.32 -3.55
CA VAL A 89 8.76 6.88 -3.31
C VAL A 89 8.04 6.10 -4.40
N VAL A 90 8.75 5.17 -5.04
CA VAL A 90 8.20 4.24 -6.02
C VAL A 90 8.44 2.84 -5.50
N ASP A 91 7.38 2.12 -5.15
CA ASP A 91 7.52 0.74 -4.68
C ASP A 91 7.95 -0.18 -5.84
N PRO A 92 9.06 -0.93 -5.69
CA PRO A 92 9.53 -1.86 -6.71
C PRO A 92 8.63 -3.11 -6.87
N ARG A 93 7.71 -3.40 -5.94
CA ARG A 93 6.82 -4.57 -6.03
C ARG A 93 5.57 -4.28 -6.85
N ALA A 94 5.25 -5.20 -7.77
CA ALA A 94 3.94 -5.29 -8.41
C ALA A 94 2.95 -6.05 -7.49
N GLY A 95 1.74 -5.51 -7.33
CA GLY A 95 0.68 -5.93 -6.37
C GLY A 95 0.06 -4.76 -5.57
N HIS A 96 -1.22 -4.84 -5.19
CA HIS A 96 -1.98 -3.75 -4.56
C HIS A 96 -1.49 -3.24 -3.18
N GLY A 97 -0.43 -3.84 -2.62
CA GLY A 97 0.15 -3.41 -1.36
C GLY A 97 1.36 -2.49 -1.58
N PRO A 98 1.51 -1.37 -0.84
CA PRO A 98 2.62 -0.41 -0.98
C PRO A 98 4.01 -0.91 -0.54
N GLY A 99 4.20 -2.24 -0.48
CA GLY A 99 5.49 -2.87 -0.24
C GLY A 99 6.17 -2.39 1.03
N ILE A 100 7.51 -2.39 1.04
CA ILE A 100 8.26 -1.92 2.21
C ILE A 100 8.20 -0.39 2.38
N GLY A 101 7.86 0.33 1.29
CA GLY A 101 7.96 1.78 1.19
C GLY A 101 6.87 2.58 1.90
N GLY A 102 5.74 1.97 2.26
CA GLY A 102 4.60 2.71 2.82
C GLY A 102 3.72 1.95 3.82
N PHE A 103 4.09 0.73 4.21
CA PHE A 103 3.32 -0.10 5.16
C PHE A 103 3.61 0.18 6.64
N LYS A 104 4.65 0.97 6.95
CA LYS A 104 5.10 1.22 8.33
C LYS A 104 5.58 2.66 8.51
N GLN A 105 5.53 3.17 9.74
CA GLN A 105 6.10 4.46 10.09
C GLN A 105 7.63 4.51 9.91
N GLU A 106 8.32 3.37 10.01
CA GLU A 106 9.75 3.26 9.73
C GLU A 106 10.08 3.04 8.25
N SER A 107 9.10 3.15 7.36
CA SER A 107 9.32 3.10 5.91
C SER A 107 10.00 4.37 5.40
N GLU A 108 10.46 4.34 4.14
CA GLU A 108 11.02 5.49 3.44
C GLU A 108 10.07 6.70 3.47
N VAL A 109 8.75 6.48 3.41
CA VAL A 109 7.75 7.55 3.57
C VAL A 109 7.84 8.17 4.96
N GLY A 110 7.82 7.36 6.01
CA GLY A 110 7.79 7.86 7.38
C GLY A 110 9.11 8.51 7.80
N MET A 111 10.27 7.99 7.35
CA MET A 111 11.57 8.64 7.56
C MET A 111 11.62 10.03 6.88
N ALA A 112 11.22 10.13 5.61
CA ALA A 112 11.23 11.40 4.89
C ALA A 112 10.25 12.43 5.49
N LEU A 113 9.05 11.99 5.93
CA LEU A 113 8.11 12.84 6.65
C LEU A 113 8.67 13.30 8.00
N GLY A 114 9.32 12.40 8.75
CA GLY A 114 9.94 12.73 10.04
C GLY A 114 11.05 13.78 9.92
N GLU A 115 11.76 13.78 8.79
CA GLU A 115 12.74 14.81 8.44
C GLU A 115 12.11 16.08 7.86
N GLY A 116 10.79 16.14 7.70
CA GLY A 116 10.05 17.30 7.22
C GLY A 116 10.09 17.52 5.71
N HIS A 117 10.38 16.49 4.92
CA HIS A 117 10.31 16.58 3.46
C HIS A 117 8.85 16.51 2.96
N PRO A 118 8.51 17.21 1.86
CA PRO A 118 7.30 16.89 1.10
C PRO A 118 7.42 15.47 0.52
N VAL A 119 6.50 14.57 0.85
CA VAL A 119 6.56 13.17 0.41
C VAL A 119 5.43 12.85 -0.57
N TYR A 120 5.80 12.19 -1.65
CA TYR A 120 4.91 11.65 -2.66
C TYR A 120 5.13 10.15 -2.80
N PHE A 121 4.07 9.43 -3.14
CA PHE A 121 4.11 7.99 -3.32
C PHE A 121 3.42 7.61 -4.63
N VAL A 122 4.09 6.80 -5.44
CA VAL A 122 3.53 6.26 -6.67
C VAL A 122 2.83 4.94 -6.35
N VAL A 123 1.51 4.91 -6.50
CA VAL A 123 0.70 3.70 -6.38
C VAL A 123 0.29 3.18 -7.75
N PHE A 124 -0.12 1.93 -7.82
CA PHE A 124 -0.78 1.37 -8.99
C PHE A 124 -1.99 0.53 -8.58
N PHE A 125 -2.96 0.48 -9.48
CA PHE A 125 -4.18 -0.30 -9.34
C PHE A 125 -3.93 -1.75 -9.80
N PRO A 126 -4.68 -2.74 -9.28
CA PRO A 126 -4.41 -4.15 -9.55
C PRO A 126 -4.49 -4.49 -11.04
N GLU A 127 -5.48 -3.93 -11.71
CA GLU A 127 -5.77 -4.21 -13.11
C GLU A 127 -5.16 -3.14 -14.04
N PRO A 128 -4.44 -3.55 -15.09
CA PRO A 128 -3.95 -2.62 -16.09
C PRO A 128 -5.11 -1.97 -16.85
N CYS A 129 -4.90 -0.76 -17.36
CA CYS A 129 -5.86 -0.14 -18.27
C CYS A 129 -5.93 -0.93 -19.60
N ARG A 130 -7.09 -0.92 -20.25
CA ARG A 130 -7.26 -1.60 -21.53
C ARG A 130 -6.25 -1.07 -22.56
N GLY A 131 -5.41 -1.97 -23.09
CA GLY A 131 -4.40 -1.64 -24.10
C GLY A 131 -3.14 -0.95 -23.55
N GLN A 132 -3.01 -0.85 -22.23
CA GLN A 132 -1.83 -0.28 -21.59
C GLN A 132 -0.56 -1.02 -21.97
N THR A 133 0.50 -0.26 -22.28
CA THR A 133 1.85 -0.75 -22.52
C THR A 133 2.82 -0.26 -21.44
N LEU A 134 4.01 -0.87 -21.37
CA LEU A 134 5.09 -0.35 -20.50
C LEU A 134 5.53 1.07 -20.89
N ALA A 135 5.39 1.45 -22.16
CA ALA A 135 5.66 2.81 -22.59
C ALA A 135 4.68 3.81 -21.97
N ASP A 136 3.40 3.43 -21.84
CA ASP A 136 2.38 4.27 -21.20
C ASP A 136 2.66 4.45 -19.70
N VAL A 137 3.11 3.39 -19.02
CA VAL A 137 3.59 3.48 -17.62
C VAL A 137 4.75 4.46 -17.51
N HIS A 138 5.78 4.31 -18.36
CA HIS A 138 6.92 5.22 -18.35
C HIS A 138 6.51 6.68 -18.62
N HIS A 139 5.59 6.91 -19.55
CA HIS A 139 5.05 8.24 -19.81
C HIS A 139 4.27 8.79 -18.61
N ALA A 140 3.50 7.95 -17.91
CA ALA A 140 2.81 8.36 -16.69
C ALA A 140 3.78 8.75 -15.58
N LEU A 141 4.80 7.93 -15.31
CA LEU A 141 5.84 8.21 -14.31
C LEU A 141 6.58 9.53 -14.62
N ARG A 142 6.89 9.79 -15.89
CA ARG A 142 7.46 11.08 -16.30
C ARG A 142 6.56 12.26 -15.92
N ARG A 143 5.25 12.17 -16.22
CA ARG A 143 4.28 13.24 -15.87
C ARG A 143 4.20 13.44 -14.37
N PHE A 144 4.37 12.39 -13.56
CA PHE A 144 4.38 12.51 -12.11
C PHE A 144 5.57 13.32 -11.62
N ILE A 145 6.78 13.04 -12.12
CA ILE A 145 7.98 13.82 -11.76
C ILE A 145 7.85 15.29 -12.19
N GLU A 146 7.34 15.55 -13.39
CA GLU A 146 7.04 16.91 -13.85
C GLU A 146 6.05 17.61 -12.91
N THR A 147 4.99 16.93 -12.48
CA THR A 147 3.99 17.48 -11.55
C THR A 147 4.57 17.77 -10.17
N VAL A 148 5.49 16.93 -9.67
CA VAL A 148 6.16 17.18 -8.39
C VAL A 148 7.08 18.40 -8.53
N ALA A 149 7.88 18.49 -9.59
CA ALA A 149 8.76 19.62 -9.83
C ALA A 149 8.00 20.95 -9.93
N GLU A 150 6.86 20.99 -10.62
CA GLU A 150 6.02 22.20 -10.73
C GLU A 150 5.46 22.68 -9.38
N ARG A 151 5.30 21.77 -8.40
CA ARG A 151 4.79 22.09 -7.06
C ARG A 151 5.89 22.57 -6.09
N HIS A 152 7.16 22.36 -6.44
CA HIS A 152 8.34 22.67 -5.61
C HIS A 152 9.42 23.38 -6.47
N PRO A 153 9.20 24.65 -6.86
CA PRO A 153 10.10 25.42 -7.73
C PRO A 153 11.40 25.88 -7.06
#